data_AF-X1KX88-F1
#
_entry.id   AF-X1KX88-F1
#
_cell.length_a   1.000
_cell.length_b   1.000
_cell.length_c   1.000
_cell.angle_alpha   90.00
_cell.angle_beta   90.00
_cell.angle_gamma   90.00
#
_symmetry.space_group_name_H-M   'P 1'
#
loop_
_entity.id
_entity.type
_entity.pdbx_description
1 polymer ?
#
loop_
_entity_poly.entity_id
_entity_poly.type
_entity_poly.pdbx_seq_one_letter_code
_entity_poly.pdbx_strand_id
1 'polypeptide(L)'
;MIEFNLEKGLKGIAQTTVNQENSAEKFAKPMPPAFATPMLVSLMDLAAINAVKKNLTEGYISVVSKISITHLAATPLGMTVTADATLIPQIITLAPKDLAI
;
A
#
# COMPACT_ATOMS: atom_id res chain seq x y z
N MET A 1 -0.81 23.89 14.95
CA MET A 1 -0.53 22.48 14.64
C MET A 1 -1.56 22.01 13.64
N ILE A 2 -1.17 21.18 12.67
CA ILE A 2 -2.13 20.59 11.73
C ILE A 2 -2.67 19.32 12.39
N GLU A 3 -3.98 19.25 12.53
CA GLU A 3 -4.67 18.10 13.10
C GLU A 3 -5.31 17.28 11.98
N PHE A 4 -5.02 15.98 11.97
CA PHE A 4 -5.67 15.03 11.08
C PHE A 4 -6.72 14.25 11.88
N ASN A 5 -7.97 14.23 11.41
CA ASN A 5 -9.02 13.41 12.05
C ASN A 5 -9.00 11.97 11.49
N LEU A 6 -8.01 11.19 11.90
CA LEU A 6 -7.84 9.79 11.50
C LEU A 6 -8.39 8.85 12.57
N GLU A 7 -9.63 8.40 12.38
CA GLU A 7 -10.30 7.48 13.30
C GLU A 7 -9.88 6.03 13.03
N LYS A 8 -9.67 5.25 14.09
CA LYS A 8 -9.46 3.81 13.96
C LYS A 8 -10.62 3.17 13.18
N GLY A 9 -10.29 2.26 12.27
CA GLY A 9 -11.27 1.46 11.56
C GLY A 9 -11.69 2.03 10.20
N LEU A 10 -11.14 3.18 9.79
CA LEU A 10 -11.26 3.66 8.40
C LEU A 10 -10.82 2.56 7.43
N LYS A 11 -11.58 2.38 6.34
CA LYS A 11 -11.36 1.33 5.35
C LYS A 11 -11.11 1.89 3.98
N GLY A 12 -10.25 1.21 3.24
CA GLY A 12 -9.96 1.51 1.84
C GLY A 12 -9.78 0.22 1.06
N ILE A 13 -10.09 0.29 -0.23
CA ILE A 13 -9.98 -0.84 -1.15
C ILE A 13 -9.24 -0.35 -2.39
N ALA A 14 -8.43 -1.21 -2.97
CA ALA A 14 -7.86 -1.04 -4.29
C ALA A 14 -7.92 -2.37 -5.06
N GLN A 15 -8.15 -2.31 -6.36
CA GLN A 15 -8.22 -3.48 -7.23
C GLN A 15 -7.43 -3.26 -8.50
N THR A 16 -6.85 -4.33 -9.01
CA THR A 16 -6.20 -4.33 -10.32
C THR A 16 -6.33 -5.70 -10.98
N THR A 17 -6.29 -5.73 -12.30
CA THR A 17 -6.19 -6.98 -13.06
C THR A 17 -4.73 -7.20 -13.43
N VAL A 18 -4.24 -8.42 -13.21
CA VAL A 18 -2.86 -8.80 -13.54
C VAL A 18 -2.69 -8.77 -15.05
N ASN A 19 -1.71 -8.00 -15.52
CA ASN A 19 -1.39 -7.79 -16.92
C ASN A 19 0.14 -7.74 -17.09
N GLN A 20 0.59 -7.56 -18.32
CA GLN A 20 2.02 -7.56 -18.61
C GLN A 20 2.79 -6.48 -17.84
N GLU A 21 2.19 -5.30 -17.64
CA GLU A 21 2.86 -4.14 -17.02
C GLU A 21 3.04 -4.30 -15.51
N ASN A 22 2.21 -5.10 -14.84
CA ASN A 22 2.31 -5.36 -13.40
C ASN A 22 2.81 -6.79 -13.08
N SER A 23 3.31 -7.50 -14.08
CA SER A 23 3.89 -8.84 -13.96
C SER A 23 5.34 -8.83 -13.45
N ALA A 24 5.79 -9.88 -12.77
CA ALA A 24 7.16 -9.97 -12.25
C ALA A 24 8.21 -9.96 -13.37
N GLU A 25 7.90 -10.58 -14.51
CA GLU A 25 8.78 -10.61 -15.69
C GLU A 25 8.97 -9.25 -16.38
N LYS A 26 8.10 -8.28 -16.11
CA LYS A 26 8.30 -6.88 -16.53
C LYS A 26 9.47 -6.23 -15.81
N PHE A 27 9.69 -6.60 -14.54
CA PHE A 27 10.72 -6.01 -13.68
C PHE A 27 12.07 -6.71 -13.79
N ALA A 28 12.08 -8.03 -13.92
CA ALA A 28 13.30 -8.82 -14.04
C ALA A 28 13.06 -10.10 -14.84
N LYS A 29 14.09 -10.57 -15.56
CA LYS A 29 14.06 -11.85 -16.29
C LYS A 29 15.25 -12.72 -15.86
N PRO A 30 15.08 -14.04 -15.65
CA PRO A 30 13.83 -14.79 -15.73
C PRO A 30 12.95 -14.62 -14.47
N MET A 31 11.65 -14.41 -14.64
CA MET A 31 10.61 -14.38 -13.57
C MET A 31 9.27 -14.87 -14.15
N PRO A 32 8.29 -15.29 -13.32
CA PRO A 32 7.00 -15.77 -13.83
C PRO A 32 6.12 -14.65 -14.40
N PRO A 33 5.21 -14.97 -15.36
CA PRO A 33 4.16 -14.08 -15.84
C PRO A 33 3.01 -13.99 -14.82
N ALA A 34 3.33 -13.48 -13.62
CA ALA A 34 2.42 -13.38 -12.49
C ALA A 34 2.63 -12.05 -11.75
N PHE A 35 1.66 -11.65 -10.93
CA PHE A 35 1.67 -10.36 -10.24
C PHE A 35 2.96 -10.14 -9.44
N ALA A 36 3.62 -9.01 -9.65
CA ALA A 36 4.92 -8.76 -9.04
C ALA A 36 4.78 -8.37 -7.55
N THR A 37 5.73 -8.79 -6.72
CA THR A 37 5.84 -8.32 -5.32
C THR A 37 5.82 -6.79 -5.16
N PRO A 38 6.56 -5.99 -5.96
CA PRO A 38 6.43 -4.52 -5.86
C PRO A 38 5.03 -4.01 -6.20
N MET A 39 4.31 -4.70 -7.09
CA MET A 39 2.93 -4.32 -7.45
C MET A 39 1.93 -4.70 -6.36
N LEU A 40 2.16 -5.80 -5.64
CA LEU A 40 1.42 -6.12 -4.42
C LEU A 40 1.58 -5.03 -3.36
N VAL A 41 2.82 -4.60 -3.10
CA VAL A 41 3.11 -3.49 -2.19
C VAL A 41 2.37 -2.21 -2.61
N SER A 42 2.46 -1.85 -3.89
CA SER A 42 1.80 -0.67 -4.43
C SER A 42 0.27 -0.74 -4.30
N LEU A 43 -0.34 -1.91 -4.54
CA LEU A 43 -1.78 -2.09 -4.40
C LEU A 43 -2.25 -1.97 -2.94
N MET A 44 -1.48 -2.54 -2.01
CA MET A 44 -1.74 -2.42 -0.57
C MET A 44 -1.62 -0.98 -0.09
N ASP A 45 -0.60 -0.25 -0.56
CA ASP A 45 -0.44 1.18 -0.26
C ASP A 45 -1.62 2.00 -0.81
N LEU A 46 -2.03 1.76 -2.06
CA LEU A 46 -3.18 2.44 -2.63
C LEU A 46 -4.47 2.20 -1.84
N ALA A 47 -4.68 0.97 -1.32
CA ALA A 47 -5.79 0.69 -0.44
C ALA A 47 -5.69 1.47 0.89
N ALA A 48 -4.50 1.58 1.47
CA ALA A 48 -4.26 2.38 2.68
C ALA A 48 -4.47 3.89 2.45
N ILE A 49 -3.96 4.44 1.35
CA ILE A 49 -4.23 5.81 0.91
C ILE A 49 -5.74 6.03 0.78
N ASN A 50 -6.46 5.12 0.13
CA ASN A 50 -7.90 5.21 -0.04
C ASN A 50 -8.66 5.19 1.30
N ALA A 51 -8.10 4.55 2.34
CA ALA A 51 -8.69 4.54 3.67
C ALA A 51 -8.62 5.92 4.36
N VAL A 52 -7.54 6.68 4.13
CA VAL A 52 -7.26 7.91 4.91
C VAL A 52 -7.44 9.20 4.13
N LYS A 53 -7.39 9.18 2.79
CA LYS A 53 -7.29 10.39 1.95
C LYS A 53 -8.40 11.43 2.17
N LYS A 54 -9.61 11.00 2.54
CA LYS A 54 -10.74 11.91 2.81
C LYS A 54 -10.60 12.70 4.12
N ASN A 55 -9.70 12.27 4.98
CA ASN A 55 -9.44 12.82 6.30
C ASN A 55 -8.10 13.56 6.37
N LEU A 56 -7.39 13.67 5.23
CA LEU A 56 -6.19 14.48 5.11
C LEU A 56 -6.58 15.92 4.79
N THR A 57 -5.89 16.88 5.40
CA THR A 57 -6.03 18.31 5.09
C THR A 57 -5.58 18.58 3.65
N GLU A 58 -6.16 19.61 3.02
CA GLU A 58 -5.74 20.05 1.69
C GLU A 58 -4.22 20.32 1.63
N GLY A 59 -3.59 19.87 0.55
CA GLY A 59 -2.13 19.96 0.37
C GLY A 59 -1.32 18.83 1.01
N TYR A 60 -1.94 17.88 1.73
CA TYR A 60 -1.25 16.74 2.35
C TYR A 60 -1.54 15.42 1.63
N ILE A 61 -0.50 14.58 1.56
CA ILE A 61 -0.57 13.20 1.08
C ILE A 61 0.09 12.26 2.09
N SER A 62 -0.36 11.01 2.15
CA SER A 62 0.31 9.98 2.95
C SER A 62 1.47 9.35 2.16
N VAL A 63 2.49 8.90 2.89
CA VAL A 63 3.61 8.12 2.34
C VAL A 63 3.81 6.86 3.17
N VAL A 64 4.27 5.78 2.54
CA VAL A 64 4.66 4.55 3.26
C VAL A 64 6.06 4.73 3.85
N SER A 65 6.19 4.58 5.17
CA SER A 65 7.49 4.59 5.86
C SER A 65 8.00 3.20 6.26
N LYS A 66 7.09 2.24 6.41
CA LYS A 66 7.41 0.86 6.77
C LYS A 66 6.41 -0.09 6.14
N ILE A 67 6.92 -1.20 5.62
CA ILE A 67 6.11 -2.28 5.11
C ILE A 67 6.63 -3.64 5.59
N SER A 68 5.70 -4.54 5.91
CA SER A 68 5.98 -5.94 6.22
C SER A 68 4.90 -6.77 5.54
N ILE A 69 5.30 -7.64 4.62
CA ILE A 69 4.39 -8.44 3.81
C ILE A 69 4.88 -9.87 3.65
N THR A 70 3.95 -10.76 3.33
CA THR A 70 4.24 -12.11 2.85
C THR A 70 3.48 -12.32 1.54
N HIS A 71 4.20 -12.62 0.47
CA HIS A 71 3.60 -12.90 -0.84
C HIS A 71 3.42 -14.42 -0.96
N LEU A 72 2.22 -14.91 -0.64
CA LEU A 72 1.96 -16.33 -0.40
C LEU A 72 1.84 -17.18 -1.67
N ALA A 73 1.30 -16.61 -2.74
CA ALA A 73 1.02 -17.34 -3.98
C ALA A 73 1.16 -16.42 -5.20
N ALA A 74 1.65 -16.99 -6.31
CA ALA A 74 1.68 -16.30 -7.58
C ALA A 74 0.26 -16.11 -8.13
N THR A 75 -0.04 -14.92 -8.65
CA THR A 75 -1.33 -14.62 -9.30
C THR A 75 -1.13 -14.43 -10.80
N PRO A 76 -1.60 -15.35 -11.67
CA PRO A 76 -1.42 -15.27 -13.12
C PRO A 76 -2.09 -14.08 -13.80
N LEU A 77 -1.65 -13.78 -15.04
CA LEU A 77 -2.28 -12.80 -15.92
C LEU A 77 -3.79 -13.04 -16.08
N GLY A 78 -4.56 -11.96 -16.15
CA GLY A 78 -6.02 -11.97 -16.32
C GLY A 78 -6.82 -12.10 -15.02
N MET A 79 -6.20 -12.51 -13.91
CA MET A 79 -6.86 -12.55 -12.60
C MET A 79 -6.95 -11.16 -11.97
N THR A 80 -7.96 -10.95 -11.12
CA THR A 80 -8.11 -9.72 -10.33
C THR A 80 -7.50 -9.90 -8.95
N VAL A 81 -6.69 -8.93 -8.54
CA VAL A 81 -6.16 -8.82 -7.17
C VAL A 81 -6.90 -7.68 -6.47
N THR A 82 -7.36 -7.93 -5.26
CA THR A 82 -7.99 -6.94 -4.37
C THR A 82 -7.13 -6.77 -3.14
N ALA A 83 -6.88 -5.52 -2.75
CA ALA A 83 -6.30 -5.18 -1.46
C ALA A 83 -7.33 -4.43 -0.63
N ASP A 84 -7.55 -4.92 0.59
CA ASP A 84 -8.37 -4.28 1.62
C ASP A 84 -7.47 -3.73 2.71
N ALA A 85 -7.70 -2.48 3.10
CA ALA A 85 -6.98 -1.82 4.18
C ALA A 85 -7.94 -1.43 5.31
N THR A 86 -7.47 -1.55 6.55
CA THR A 86 -8.14 -1.01 7.73
C THR A 86 -7.14 -0.24 8.56
N LEU A 87 -7.44 1.02 8.87
CA LEU A 87 -6.60 1.85 9.72
C LEU A 87 -6.63 1.30 11.16
N ILE A 88 -5.47 0.93 11.67
CA ILE A 88 -5.27 0.52 13.06
C ILE A 88 -4.60 1.65 13.86
N PRO A 89 -4.70 1.63 15.20
CA PRO A 89 -3.92 2.55 16.02
C PRO A 89 -2.44 2.31 15.76
N GLN A 90 -1.70 3.38 15.48
CA GLN A 90 -0.26 3.32 15.37
C GLN A 90 0.36 3.90 16.63
N ILE A 91 1.00 3.04 17.44
CA ILE A 91 1.93 3.51 18.47
C ILE A 91 3.25 3.74 17.75
N ILE A 92 3.53 4.99 17.39
CA ILE A 92 4.84 5.34 16.85
C ILE A 92 5.74 5.67 18.05
N THR A 93 6.63 4.75 18.39
CA THR A 93 7.78 5.09 19.23
C THR A 93 8.84 5.70 18.32
N LEU A 94 8.78 7.01 18.10
CA LEU A 94 9.86 7.73 17.42
C LEU A 94 11.04 7.82 18.39
N ALA A 95 12.23 7.39 17.96
CA ALA A 95 13.42 7.80 18.68
C ALA A 95 13.62 9.30 18.42
N PRO A 96 14.15 10.08 19.38
CA PRO A 96 14.34 11.54 19.21
C PRO A 96 15.14 11.95 17.96
N LYS A 97 15.90 11.02 17.37
CA LYS A 97 16.74 11.24 16.18
C LYS A 97 15.94 11.24 14.87
N ASP A 98 14.73 10.71 14.87
CA ASP A 98 13.88 10.57 13.68
C ASP A 98 13.00 11.80 13.42
N LEU A 99 13.08 12.82 14.30
CA LEU A 99 12.32 14.08 14.23
C LEU A 99 13.10 15.27 13.66
N ALA A 100 14.37 15.08 13.29
CA ALA A 100 15.19 16.12 12.69
C ALA A 100 15.14 16.01 11.16
N ILE A 101 14.34 16.87 10.53
CA ILE A 101 14.55 17.34 9.16
C ILE A 101 14.60 18.87 9.22
#